data_AF-A0A967JN36-F1
#
_entry.id   AF-A0A967JN36-F1
#
_cell.length_a   1.000
_cell.length_b   1.000
_cell.length_c   1.000
_cell.angle_alpha   90.00
_cell.angle_beta   90.00
_cell.angle_gamma   90.00
#
_symmetry.space_group_name_H-M   'P 1'
#
loop_
_entity.id
_entity.type
_entity.pdbx_description
1 polymer ?
#
loop_
_entity_poly.entity_id
_entity_poly.type
_entity_poly.pdbx_seq_one_letter_code
_entity_poly.pdbx_strand_id
1 'polypeptide(L)'
;DIEHPGACHLYIHATESTSDPGLALPCADGLGAAIPVASHIQHMPSHTWNEVGLWGRSVRANQLAVRSDGMAGQNRGFSYGPSHNLHMLLFAASMDGQSAVALQAGRDYTAVTGDPTYELLTSLRFGRFEDILEVGARPPGDIPGGYWEFAQGYARLRHGDLRGAEEHLQAVRALADGSHAMFRFHSAAQLMGLSAALLEGEIRFAQGDSEGAIAAFRRAAQLDDEQFYDEPEPIPYAARHWLGAALMEAGRHAEAEQEYRVELEDHPHNV
;
A
#
# COMPACT_ATOMS: atom_id res chain seq x y z
N ASP A 1 -19.54 -23.91 11.84
CA ASP A 1 -19.17 -23.54 13.21
C ASP A 1 -18.21 -22.37 13.12
N ILE A 2 -18.64 -21.19 13.58
CA ILE A 2 -17.86 -19.94 13.49
C ILE A 2 -16.86 -19.79 14.64
N GLU A 3 -16.79 -20.75 15.56
CA GLU A 3 -15.79 -20.75 16.64
C GLU A 3 -14.63 -21.70 16.35
N HIS A 4 -14.75 -22.57 15.34
CA HIS A 4 -13.70 -23.52 14.98
C HIS A 4 -12.54 -22.82 14.25
N PRO A 5 -11.32 -22.71 14.84
CA PRO A 5 -10.26 -21.85 14.29
C PRO A 5 -9.85 -22.21 12.86
N GLY A 6 -9.69 -23.51 12.57
CA GLY A 6 -9.33 -23.96 11.23
C GLY A 6 -10.45 -23.75 10.19
N ALA A 7 -11.72 -23.72 10.60
CA ALA A 7 -12.82 -23.50 9.68
C ALA A 7 -12.94 -22.02 9.35
N CYS A 8 -12.79 -21.15 10.36
CA CYS A 8 -12.74 -19.72 10.17
C CYS A 8 -11.51 -19.26 9.38
N HIS A 9 -10.35 -19.86 9.62
CA HIS A 9 -9.15 -19.61 8.82
C HIS A 9 -9.40 -19.86 7.33
N LEU A 10 -9.95 -21.03 6.98
CA LEU A 10 -10.28 -21.36 5.60
C LEU A 10 -11.39 -20.47 5.03
N TYR A 11 -12.38 -20.09 5.83
CA TYR A 11 -13.50 -19.27 5.37
C TYR A 11 -13.08 -17.83 5.07
N ILE A 12 -12.17 -17.25 5.86
CA ILE A 12 -11.55 -15.96 5.57
C ILE A 12 -10.87 -16.02 4.19
N HIS A 13 -9.96 -16.97 3.96
CA HIS A 13 -9.29 -17.11 2.66
C HIS A 13 -10.24 -17.41 1.50
N ALA A 14 -11.33 -18.14 1.75
CA ALA A 14 -12.30 -18.46 0.70
C ALA A 14 -13.16 -17.25 0.29
N THR A 15 -13.20 -16.18 1.10
CA THR A 15 -14.09 -15.03 0.89
C THR A 15 -13.36 -13.73 0.61
N GLU A 16 -12.10 -13.57 1.04
CA GLU A 16 -11.30 -12.35 0.90
C GLU A 16 -11.24 -11.81 -0.54
N SER A 17 -11.13 -12.68 -1.55
CA SER A 17 -11.04 -12.30 -2.97
C SER A 17 -12.38 -12.29 -3.71
N THR A 18 -13.50 -12.35 -2.98
CA THR A 18 -14.85 -12.38 -3.56
C THR A 18 -15.48 -11.00 -3.59
N SER A 19 -16.63 -10.85 -4.24
CA SER A 19 -17.39 -9.59 -4.24
C SER A 19 -18.07 -9.27 -2.89
N ASP A 20 -17.95 -10.14 -1.88
CA ASP A 20 -18.50 -9.92 -0.53
C ASP A 20 -17.56 -10.50 0.54
N PRO A 21 -16.39 -9.87 0.74
CA PRO A 21 -15.42 -10.31 1.75
C PRO A 21 -15.99 -10.20 3.17
N GLY A 22 -17.01 -9.36 3.39
CA GLY A 22 -17.71 -9.16 4.66
C GLY A 22 -18.35 -10.43 5.21
N LEU A 23 -18.58 -11.45 4.38
CA LEU A 23 -19.10 -12.76 4.81
C LEU A 23 -18.28 -13.39 5.95
N ALA A 24 -16.96 -13.18 5.98
CA ALA A 24 -16.09 -13.75 6.99
C ALA A 24 -15.93 -12.88 8.25
N LEU A 25 -16.59 -11.72 8.36
CA LEU A 25 -16.50 -10.85 9.56
C LEU A 25 -16.76 -11.58 10.88
N PRO A 26 -17.78 -12.46 11.02
CA PRO A 26 -17.98 -13.21 12.25
C PRO A 26 -16.80 -14.13 12.62
N CYS A 27 -16.12 -14.68 11.61
CA CYS A 27 -14.92 -15.49 11.81
C CYS A 27 -13.70 -14.64 12.15
N ALA A 28 -13.51 -13.50 11.46
CA ALA A 28 -12.43 -12.56 11.71
C ALA A 28 -12.46 -12.01 13.14
N ASP A 29 -13.66 -11.71 13.67
CA ASP A 29 -13.82 -11.14 15.02
C ASP A 29 -13.33 -12.04 16.15
N GLY A 30 -13.30 -13.36 15.95
CA GLY A 30 -12.85 -14.33 16.96
C GLY A 30 -11.47 -14.94 16.72
N LEU A 31 -11.07 -15.13 15.46
CA LEU A 31 -9.94 -16.00 15.10
C LEU A 31 -8.60 -15.53 15.70
N GLY A 32 -8.33 -14.23 15.73
CA GLY A 32 -7.06 -13.68 16.21
C GLY A 32 -6.73 -14.02 17.66
N ALA A 33 -7.73 -14.33 18.49
CA ALA A 33 -7.55 -14.72 19.88
C ALA A 33 -7.42 -16.23 20.10
N ALA A 34 -7.69 -17.04 19.07
CA ALA A 34 -7.77 -18.50 19.20
C ALA A 34 -6.41 -19.13 19.56
N ILE A 35 -5.31 -18.59 19.02
CA ILE A 35 -3.94 -19.10 19.25
C ILE A 35 -2.99 -17.90 19.48
N PRO A 36 -2.92 -17.34 20.71
CA PRO A 36 -2.30 -16.03 21.00
C PRO A 36 -0.79 -15.86 20.77
N VAL A 37 -0.08 -16.91 20.34
CA VAL A 37 1.37 -16.85 20.04
C VAL A 37 1.69 -17.35 18.64
N ALA A 38 0.67 -17.60 17.81
CA ALA A 38 0.84 -17.91 16.40
C ALA A 38 0.56 -16.66 15.58
N SER A 39 1.61 -16.05 15.03
CA SER A 39 1.49 -14.78 14.31
C SER A 39 0.57 -14.89 13.10
N HIS A 40 0.54 -16.07 12.45
CA HIS A 40 -0.40 -16.38 11.38
C HIS A 40 -1.85 -16.15 11.81
N ILE A 41 -2.29 -16.90 12.82
CA ILE A 41 -3.67 -16.87 13.32
C ILE A 41 -4.05 -15.47 13.82
N GLN A 42 -3.09 -14.74 14.37
CA GLN A 42 -3.31 -13.38 14.85
C GLN A 42 -3.51 -12.35 13.75
N HIS A 43 -2.79 -12.47 12.62
CA HIS A 43 -3.05 -11.57 11.49
C HIS A 43 -4.29 -12.00 10.71
N MET A 44 -4.65 -13.30 10.66
CA MET A 44 -5.72 -13.78 9.75
C MET A 44 -6.98 -12.89 9.67
N PRO A 45 -7.51 -12.32 10.77
CA PRO A 45 -8.62 -11.37 10.68
C PRO A 45 -8.41 -10.16 9.75
N SER A 46 -7.17 -9.68 9.60
CA SER A 46 -6.81 -8.53 8.76
C SER A 46 -7.00 -8.79 7.27
N HIS A 47 -6.99 -10.05 6.81
CA HIS A 47 -7.39 -10.42 5.45
C HIS A 47 -8.83 -10.02 5.15
N THR A 48 -9.76 -10.16 6.10
CA THR A 48 -11.14 -9.69 5.90
C THR A 48 -11.26 -8.19 6.15
N TRP A 49 -10.62 -7.69 7.22
CA TRP A 49 -10.76 -6.30 7.63
C TRP A 49 -10.10 -5.30 6.70
N ASN A 50 -9.02 -5.65 6.01
CA ASN A 50 -8.43 -4.78 4.98
C ASN A 50 -9.41 -4.60 3.82
N GLU A 51 -9.94 -5.69 3.29
CA GLU A 51 -10.90 -5.64 2.17
C GLU A 51 -12.11 -4.77 2.50
N VAL A 52 -12.69 -4.89 3.70
CA VAL A 52 -13.87 -4.08 4.04
C VAL A 52 -13.55 -2.68 4.58
N GLY A 53 -12.27 -2.29 4.69
CA GLY A 53 -11.85 -0.97 5.17
C GLY A 53 -11.87 -0.78 6.70
N LEU A 54 -11.81 -1.85 7.49
CA LEU A 54 -11.74 -1.80 8.97
C LEU A 54 -10.29 -1.66 9.47
N TRP A 55 -9.57 -0.65 8.95
CA TRP A 55 -8.12 -0.50 9.06
C TRP A 55 -7.58 -0.54 10.50
N GLY A 56 -8.17 0.22 11.42
CA GLY A 56 -7.74 0.21 12.82
C GLY A 56 -7.85 -1.17 13.50
N ARG A 57 -8.76 -2.05 13.07
CA ARG A 57 -8.81 -3.45 13.55
C ARG A 57 -7.63 -4.24 12.98
N SER A 58 -7.38 -4.13 11.69
CA SER A 58 -6.23 -4.74 11.00
C SER A 58 -4.90 -4.35 11.64
N VAL A 59 -4.69 -3.05 11.89
CA VAL A 59 -3.47 -2.55 12.56
C VAL A 59 -3.23 -3.26 13.90
N ARG A 60 -4.26 -3.39 14.74
CA ARG A 60 -4.13 -4.04 16.06
C ARG A 60 -3.80 -5.54 15.95
N ALA A 61 -4.43 -6.24 15.01
CA ALA A 61 -4.13 -7.65 14.73
C ALA A 61 -2.70 -7.84 14.24
N ASN A 62 -2.27 -7.03 13.28
CA ASN A 62 -0.92 -7.14 12.70
C ASN A 62 0.17 -6.74 13.72
N GLN A 63 -0.11 -5.80 14.63
CA GLN A 63 0.80 -5.52 15.76
C GLN A 63 0.95 -6.70 16.72
N LEU A 64 -0.12 -7.49 16.96
CA LEU A 64 -0.03 -8.72 17.73
C LEU A 64 0.82 -9.76 16.98
N ALA A 65 0.58 -9.92 15.68
CA ALA A 65 1.33 -10.85 14.83
C ALA A 65 2.83 -10.54 14.81
N VAL A 66 3.22 -9.27 14.58
CA VAL A 66 4.63 -8.82 14.60
C VAL A 66 5.27 -9.07 15.98
N ARG A 67 4.55 -8.86 17.08
CA ARG A 67 5.06 -9.22 18.41
C ARG A 67 5.30 -10.72 18.55
N SER A 68 4.39 -11.55 18.05
CA SER A 68 4.52 -13.01 18.08
C SER A 68 5.67 -13.52 17.20
N ASP A 69 5.97 -12.86 16.07
CA ASP A 69 7.18 -13.15 15.30
C ASP A 69 8.45 -12.92 16.13
N GLY A 70 8.52 -11.78 16.85
CA GLY A 70 9.63 -11.49 17.76
C GLY A 70 9.75 -12.51 18.90
N MET A 71 8.62 -13.00 19.42
CA MET A 71 8.60 -14.07 20.42
C MET A 71 9.05 -15.43 19.85
N ALA A 72 8.72 -15.73 18.58
CA ALA A 72 9.15 -16.96 17.93
C ALA A 72 10.67 -17.04 17.84
N GLY A 73 11.37 -15.92 17.60
CA GLY A 73 12.84 -15.84 17.65
C GLY A 73 13.44 -16.19 19.02
N GLN A 74 12.63 -16.22 20.08
CA GLN A 74 13.01 -16.63 21.44
C GLN A 74 12.45 -18.02 21.82
N ASN A 75 11.93 -18.80 20.86
CA ASN A 75 11.22 -20.05 21.08
C ASN A 75 9.97 -19.92 21.99
N ARG A 76 9.30 -18.76 21.93
CA ARG A 76 8.11 -18.44 22.75
C ARG A 76 6.83 -18.23 21.92
N GLY A 77 6.89 -18.52 20.61
CA GLY A 77 5.77 -18.38 19.68
C GLY A 77 6.05 -19.08 18.36
N PHE A 78 5.12 -18.93 17.42
CA PHE A 78 5.19 -19.47 16.08
C PHE A 78 5.07 -18.33 15.07
N SER A 79 6.10 -18.16 14.25
CA SER A 79 6.12 -17.15 13.20
C SER A 79 5.59 -17.72 11.90
N TYR A 80 4.70 -16.97 11.23
CA TYR A 80 4.35 -17.18 9.83
C TYR A 80 5.46 -16.70 8.89
N GLY A 81 5.98 -15.49 9.17
CA GLY A 81 6.88 -14.76 8.31
C GLY A 81 6.84 -13.26 8.65
N PRO A 82 7.91 -12.69 9.23
CA PRO A 82 7.88 -11.30 9.68
C PRO A 82 7.63 -10.30 8.55
N SER A 83 8.14 -10.56 7.34
CA SER A 83 7.95 -9.66 6.19
C SER A 83 6.48 -9.50 5.82
N HIS A 84 5.70 -10.59 5.79
CA HIS A 84 4.28 -10.54 5.46
C HIS A 84 3.47 -9.82 6.54
N ASN A 85 3.72 -10.12 7.83
CA ASN A 85 3.04 -9.44 8.93
C ASN A 85 3.35 -7.94 8.98
N LEU A 86 4.59 -7.56 8.64
CA LEU A 86 4.99 -6.16 8.51
C LEU A 86 4.34 -5.50 7.30
N HIS A 87 4.23 -6.20 6.16
CA HIS A 87 3.52 -5.69 4.98
C HIS A 87 2.03 -5.46 5.29
N MET A 88 1.38 -6.38 6.00
CA MET A 88 -0.01 -6.22 6.45
C MET A 88 -0.17 -5.06 7.44
N LEU A 89 0.80 -4.87 8.32
CA LEU A 89 0.79 -3.75 9.27
C LEU A 89 0.98 -2.40 8.58
N LEU A 90 1.98 -2.27 7.70
CA LEU A 90 2.29 -1.01 7.03
C LEU A 90 1.19 -0.61 6.05
N PHE A 91 0.54 -1.58 5.38
CA PHE A 91 -0.58 -1.31 4.48
C PHE A 91 -1.77 -0.74 5.27
N ALA A 92 -2.27 -1.50 6.25
CA ALA A 92 -3.41 -1.08 7.06
C ALA A 92 -3.15 0.24 7.81
N ALA A 93 -1.94 0.45 8.34
CA ALA A 93 -1.59 1.68 9.04
C ALA A 93 -1.49 2.89 8.08
N SER A 94 -1.13 2.68 6.82
CA SER A 94 -1.08 3.74 5.80
C SER A 94 -2.47 4.18 5.37
N MET A 95 -3.41 3.23 5.31
CA MET A 95 -4.82 3.50 5.01
C MET A 95 -5.56 4.13 6.21
N ASP A 96 -5.31 3.66 7.44
CA ASP A 96 -5.89 4.24 8.67
C ASP A 96 -5.33 5.65 9.02
N GLY A 97 -4.27 6.09 8.35
CA GLY A 97 -3.60 7.36 8.66
C GLY A 97 -2.68 7.32 9.89
N GLN A 98 -2.33 6.14 10.39
CA GLN A 98 -1.42 5.95 11.55
C GLN A 98 0.06 6.07 11.14
N SER A 99 0.49 7.29 10.80
CA SER A 99 1.84 7.58 10.27
C SER A 99 2.98 6.94 11.07
N ALA A 100 2.99 7.09 12.40
CA ALA A 100 4.06 6.54 13.23
C ALA A 100 4.17 5.01 13.13
N VAL A 101 3.04 4.30 13.03
CA VAL A 101 3.00 2.84 12.92
C VAL A 101 3.44 2.41 11.52
N ALA A 102 2.91 3.04 10.47
CA ALA A 102 3.26 2.75 9.09
C ALA A 102 4.75 2.96 8.80
N LEU A 103 5.31 4.11 9.20
CA LEU A 103 6.73 4.43 9.00
C LEU A 103 7.65 3.46 9.74
N GLN A 104 7.27 3.06 10.96
CA GLN A 104 8.06 2.08 11.71
C GLN A 104 8.01 0.70 11.05
N ALA A 105 6.82 0.24 10.66
CA ALA A 105 6.66 -1.05 9.99
C ALA A 105 7.38 -1.10 8.63
N GLY A 106 7.42 0.01 7.88
CA GLY A 106 8.22 0.15 6.66
C GLY A 106 9.72 -0.04 6.90
N ARG A 107 10.29 0.68 7.89
CA ARG A 107 11.71 0.50 8.29
C ARG A 107 12.01 -0.91 8.79
N ASP A 108 11.12 -1.48 9.58
CA ASP A 108 11.28 -2.84 10.10
C ASP A 108 11.23 -3.87 8.97
N TYR A 109 10.38 -3.66 7.96
CA TYR A 109 10.33 -4.49 6.76
C TYR A 109 11.68 -4.46 6.03
N THR A 110 12.25 -3.27 5.85
CA THR A 110 13.57 -3.10 5.24
C THR A 110 14.68 -3.75 6.06
N ALA A 111 14.64 -3.64 7.39
CA ALA A 111 15.59 -4.32 8.26
C ALA A 111 15.54 -5.86 8.14
N VAL A 112 14.35 -6.43 7.90
CA VAL A 112 14.15 -7.88 7.74
C VAL A 112 14.53 -8.36 6.34
N THR A 113 14.21 -7.60 5.30
CA THR A 113 14.27 -8.05 3.90
C THR A 113 15.46 -7.49 3.12
N GLY A 114 16.05 -6.38 3.58
CA GLY A 114 16.99 -5.56 2.82
C GLY A 114 16.35 -4.72 1.71
N ASP A 115 15.02 -4.76 1.56
CA ASP A 115 14.29 -4.03 0.53
C ASP A 115 13.69 -2.73 1.11
N PRO A 116 14.11 -1.54 0.64
CA PRO A 116 13.61 -0.25 1.13
C PRO A 116 12.26 0.16 0.55
N THR A 117 11.63 -0.64 -0.31
CA THR A 117 10.40 -0.26 -1.04
C THR A 117 9.33 0.30 -0.11
N TYR A 118 8.97 -0.42 0.97
CA TYR A 118 7.91 0.07 1.85
C TYR A 118 8.35 1.15 2.84
N GLU A 119 9.63 1.27 3.17
CA GLU A 119 10.16 2.45 3.86
C GLU A 119 9.96 3.71 3.00
N LEU A 120 10.24 3.62 1.70
CA LEU A 120 10.04 4.71 0.74
C LEU A 120 8.56 5.04 0.54
N LEU A 121 7.71 4.04 0.28
CA LEU A 121 6.29 4.27 -0.03
C LEU A 121 5.50 4.78 1.18
N THR A 122 5.79 4.29 2.39
CA THR A 122 5.17 4.83 3.61
C THR A 122 5.66 6.25 3.90
N SER A 123 6.94 6.54 3.67
CA SER A 123 7.49 7.89 3.77
C SER A 123 6.81 8.85 2.78
N LEU A 124 6.59 8.40 1.54
CA LEU A 124 5.89 9.17 0.50
C LEU A 124 4.45 9.47 0.92
N ARG A 125 3.71 8.45 1.35
CA ARG A 125 2.31 8.59 1.80
C ARG A 125 2.15 9.63 2.90
N PHE A 126 3.11 9.74 3.82
CA PHE A 126 3.07 10.67 4.94
C PHE A 126 3.93 11.92 4.78
N GLY A 127 4.39 12.20 3.55
CA GLY A 127 5.11 13.44 3.23
C GLY A 127 6.48 13.59 3.91
N ARG A 128 7.15 12.46 4.21
CA ARG A 128 8.50 12.40 4.78
C ARG A 128 9.55 12.42 3.68
N PHE A 129 9.57 13.51 2.91
CA PHE A 129 10.39 13.61 1.70
C PHE A 129 11.89 13.69 1.99
N GLU A 130 12.26 14.26 3.14
CA GLU A 130 13.64 14.28 3.62
C GLU A 130 14.14 12.86 3.91
N ASP A 131 13.35 12.05 4.61
CA ASP A 131 13.65 10.64 4.90
C ASP A 131 13.85 9.84 3.59
N ILE A 132 13.04 10.11 2.55
CA ILE A 132 13.21 9.48 1.22
C ILE A 132 14.57 9.81 0.61
N LEU A 133 14.98 11.09 0.62
CA LEU A 133 16.23 11.53 0.03
C LEU A 133 17.47 10.97 0.74
N GLU A 134 17.34 10.55 2.00
CA GLU A 134 18.41 9.87 2.75
C GLU A 134 18.68 8.45 2.25
N VAL A 135 17.70 7.80 1.59
CA VAL A 135 17.88 6.52 0.90
C VAL A 135 18.62 6.74 -0.41
N GLY A 136 19.91 7.07 -0.34
CA GLY A 136 20.67 7.57 -1.50
C GLY A 136 21.03 6.52 -2.56
N ALA A 137 20.99 5.23 -2.22
CA ALA A 137 21.34 4.15 -3.15
C ALA A 137 20.08 3.50 -3.73
N ARG A 138 19.99 3.47 -5.07
CA ARG A 138 18.95 2.72 -5.77
C ARG A 138 19.09 1.22 -5.44
N PRO A 139 18.05 0.56 -4.91
CA PRO A 139 18.09 -0.87 -4.65
C PRO A 139 18.19 -1.67 -5.96
N PRO A 140 18.72 -2.91 -5.91
CA PRO A 140 18.77 -3.78 -7.08
C PRO A 140 17.35 -4.22 -7.49
N GLY A 141 17.22 -4.62 -8.76
CA GLY A 141 15.95 -5.04 -9.34
C GLY A 141 15.14 -3.88 -9.94
N ASP A 142 14.21 -4.25 -10.80
CA ASP A 142 13.44 -3.28 -11.58
C ASP A 142 12.29 -2.68 -10.76
N ILE A 143 11.56 -3.48 -9.99
CA ILE A 143 10.42 -3.00 -9.19
C ILE A 143 10.89 -2.23 -7.94
N PRO A 144 11.75 -2.77 -7.05
CA PRO A 144 12.26 -1.98 -5.92
C PRO A 144 13.01 -0.75 -6.39
N GLY A 145 13.82 -0.90 -7.44
CA GLY A 145 14.55 0.21 -8.04
C GLY A 145 13.64 1.27 -8.66
N GLY A 146 12.52 0.86 -9.26
CA GLY A 146 11.54 1.78 -9.83
C GLY A 146 10.72 2.53 -8.79
N TYR A 147 10.36 1.89 -7.67
CA TYR A 147 9.77 2.61 -6.54
C TYR A 147 10.74 3.60 -5.89
N TRP A 148 12.04 3.29 -5.89
CA TRP A 148 13.08 4.25 -5.52
C TRP A 148 13.11 5.44 -6.49
N GLU A 149 13.12 5.22 -7.81
CA GLU A 149 13.08 6.32 -8.79
C GLU A 149 11.82 7.19 -8.58
N PHE A 150 10.66 6.56 -8.41
CA PHE A 150 9.40 7.24 -8.15
C PHE A 150 9.45 8.10 -6.88
N ALA A 151 9.86 7.51 -5.75
CA ALA A 151 9.92 8.22 -4.48
C ALA A 151 10.93 9.38 -4.51
N GLN A 152 12.12 9.16 -5.09
CA GLN A 152 13.14 10.20 -5.25
C GLN A 152 12.67 11.35 -6.13
N GLY A 153 12.02 11.04 -7.27
CA GLY A 153 11.43 12.04 -8.16
C GLY A 153 10.38 12.88 -7.45
N TYR A 154 9.49 12.23 -6.70
CA TYR A 154 8.45 12.90 -5.92
C TYR A 154 9.07 13.80 -4.84
N ALA A 155 10.03 13.29 -4.05
CA ALA A 155 10.68 14.06 -2.99
C ALA A 155 11.45 15.27 -3.52
N ARG A 156 12.13 15.13 -4.67
CA ARG A 156 12.82 16.24 -5.37
C ARG A 156 11.85 17.30 -5.86
N LEU A 157 10.73 16.90 -6.45
CA LEU A 157 9.68 17.84 -6.85
C LEU A 157 9.21 18.69 -5.67
N ARG A 158 8.98 18.06 -4.50
CA ARG A 158 8.57 18.73 -3.27
C ARG A 158 9.62 19.69 -2.72
N HIS A 159 10.89 19.53 -3.11
CA HIS A 159 12.00 20.44 -2.83
C HIS A 159 12.26 21.47 -3.94
N GLY A 160 11.41 21.54 -4.96
CA GLY A 160 11.54 22.49 -6.08
C GLY A 160 12.51 22.06 -7.18
N ASP A 161 13.06 20.85 -7.11
CA ASP A 161 13.92 20.28 -8.16
C ASP A 161 13.08 19.62 -9.26
N LEU A 162 12.43 20.46 -10.07
CA LEU A 162 11.59 20.03 -11.18
C LEU A 162 12.36 19.19 -12.22
N ARG A 163 13.59 19.60 -12.54
CA ARG A 163 14.43 18.86 -13.50
C ARG A 163 14.77 17.46 -12.98
N GLY A 164 15.16 17.35 -11.72
CA GLY A 164 15.43 16.04 -11.11
C GLY A 164 14.17 15.16 -11.07
N ALA A 165 13.01 15.74 -10.78
CA ALA A 165 11.74 15.01 -10.83
C ALA A 165 11.43 14.47 -12.23
N GLU A 166 11.66 15.26 -13.28
CA GLU A 166 11.48 14.84 -14.67
C GLU A 166 12.47 13.72 -15.07
N GLU A 167 13.73 13.80 -14.63
CA GLU A 167 14.74 12.75 -14.87
C GLU A 167 14.30 11.41 -14.27
N HIS A 168 13.87 11.42 -13.01
CA HIS A 168 13.33 10.23 -12.33
C HIS A 168 12.04 9.71 -13.00
N LEU A 169 11.13 10.59 -13.43
CA LEU A 169 9.93 10.19 -14.18
C LEU A 169 10.29 9.42 -15.46
N GLN A 170 11.31 9.84 -16.19
CA GLN A 170 11.75 9.10 -17.39
C GLN A 170 12.30 7.72 -17.02
N ALA A 171 13.02 7.59 -15.90
CA ALA A 171 13.51 6.30 -15.42
C ALA A 171 12.36 5.35 -15.05
N VAL A 172 11.33 5.83 -14.36
CA VAL A 172 10.13 5.04 -14.03
C VAL A 172 9.40 4.61 -15.31
N ARG A 173 9.22 5.51 -16.28
CA ARG A 173 8.59 5.18 -17.58
C ARG A 173 9.36 4.13 -18.37
N ALA A 174 10.68 4.23 -18.39
CA ALA A 174 11.51 3.23 -19.06
C ALA A 174 11.33 1.83 -18.45
N LEU A 175 11.14 1.74 -17.13
CA LEU A 175 10.82 0.48 -16.45
C LEU A 175 9.41 0.00 -16.79
N ALA A 176 8.43 0.90 -16.85
CA ALA A 176 7.06 0.57 -17.24
C ALA A 176 6.99 -0.01 -18.66
N ASP A 177 7.74 0.56 -19.60
CA ASP A 177 7.71 0.15 -21.01
C ASP A 177 8.57 -1.09 -21.29
N GLY A 178 9.67 -1.26 -20.56
CA GLY A 178 10.74 -2.20 -20.91
C GLY A 178 10.96 -3.37 -19.96
N SER A 179 10.45 -3.31 -18.72
CA SER A 179 10.69 -4.38 -17.74
C SER A 179 9.67 -5.51 -17.86
N HIS A 180 10.16 -6.74 -17.71
CA HIS A 180 9.35 -7.95 -17.56
C HIS A 180 9.34 -8.48 -16.12
N ALA A 181 9.84 -7.69 -15.17
CA ALA A 181 9.82 -8.09 -13.77
C ALA A 181 8.37 -8.22 -13.25
N MET A 182 8.21 -9.12 -12.28
CA MET A 182 6.95 -9.39 -11.62
C MET A 182 7.14 -9.23 -10.11
N PHE A 183 6.18 -8.61 -9.45
CA PHE A 183 6.01 -8.67 -8.01
C PHE A 183 4.72 -9.45 -7.74
N ARG A 184 4.88 -10.71 -7.31
CA ARG A 184 3.77 -11.68 -7.22
C ARG A 184 2.99 -11.73 -8.54
N PHE A 185 1.75 -11.25 -8.56
CA PHE A 185 0.87 -11.24 -9.73
C PHE A 185 0.88 -9.92 -10.51
N HIS A 186 1.64 -8.93 -10.06
CA HIS A 186 1.69 -7.60 -10.64
C HIS A 186 2.94 -7.39 -11.50
N SER A 187 2.72 -6.94 -12.73
CA SER A 187 3.83 -6.64 -13.66
C SER A 187 4.50 -5.30 -13.34
N ALA A 188 5.79 -5.19 -13.64
CA ALA A 188 6.48 -3.91 -13.59
C ALA A 188 5.80 -2.86 -14.49
N ALA A 189 5.26 -3.26 -15.64
CA ALA A 189 4.52 -2.38 -16.53
C ALA A 189 3.33 -1.70 -15.83
N GLN A 190 2.57 -2.46 -15.05
CA GLN A 190 1.43 -1.93 -14.28
C GLN A 190 1.89 -1.05 -13.12
N LEU A 191 2.77 -1.56 -12.25
CA LEU A 191 3.19 -0.85 -11.03
C LEU A 191 3.97 0.43 -11.35
N MET A 192 4.88 0.37 -12.32
CA MET A 192 5.66 1.54 -12.74
C MET A 192 4.84 2.47 -13.63
N GLY A 193 3.90 1.95 -14.42
CA GLY A 193 2.94 2.78 -15.17
C GLY A 193 2.10 3.65 -14.23
N LEU A 194 1.58 3.05 -13.16
CA LEU A 194 0.83 3.76 -12.11
C LEU A 194 1.73 4.82 -11.44
N SER A 195 2.91 4.42 -10.98
CA SER A 195 3.87 5.32 -10.31
C SER A 195 4.30 6.48 -11.22
N ALA A 196 4.54 6.22 -12.51
CA ALA A 196 4.87 7.24 -13.49
C ALA A 196 3.70 8.21 -13.73
N ALA A 197 2.47 7.72 -13.78
CA ALA A 197 1.28 8.56 -13.94
C ALA A 197 1.06 9.47 -12.73
N LEU A 198 1.29 8.97 -11.51
CA LEU A 198 1.26 9.79 -10.29
C LEU A 198 2.33 10.90 -10.32
N LEU A 199 3.58 10.54 -10.60
CA LEU A 199 4.67 11.53 -10.63
C LEU A 199 4.50 12.55 -11.78
N GLU A 200 4.01 12.12 -12.94
CA GLU A 200 3.65 13.03 -14.03
C GLU A 200 2.56 14.01 -13.59
N GLY A 201 1.52 13.53 -12.92
CA GLY A 201 0.42 14.37 -12.45
C GLY A 201 0.91 15.46 -11.50
N GLU A 202 1.76 15.09 -10.54
CA GLU A 202 2.37 16.02 -9.59
C GLU A 202 3.28 17.05 -10.27
N ILE A 203 4.10 16.63 -11.22
CA ILE A 203 4.96 17.53 -12.00
C ILE A 203 4.11 18.56 -12.75
N ARG A 204 3.07 18.13 -13.45
CA ARG A 204 2.16 19.02 -14.19
C ARG A 204 1.43 19.97 -13.26
N PHE A 205 0.99 19.48 -12.11
CA PHE A 205 0.34 20.29 -11.10
C PHE A 205 1.27 21.40 -10.59
N ALA A 206 2.53 21.07 -10.28
CA ALA A 206 3.55 22.05 -9.88
C ALA A 206 3.87 23.08 -10.98
N GLN A 207 3.69 22.73 -12.25
CA GLN A 207 3.85 23.61 -13.40
C GLN A 207 2.60 24.48 -13.69
N GLY A 208 1.51 24.29 -12.96
CA GLY A 208 0.23 25.00 -13.17
C GLY A 208 -0.65 24.40 -14.28
N ASP A 209 -0.32 23.22 -14.80
CA ASP A 209 -1.12 22.47 -15.76
C ASP A 209 -2.13 21.55 -15.03
N SER A 210 -3.17 22.16 -14.45
CA SER A 210 -4.18 21.44 -13.66
C SER A 210 -4.92 20.37 -14.48
N GLU A 211 -5.30 20.67 -15.73
CA GLU A 211 -6.02 19.69 -16.56
C GLU A 211 -5.12 18.52 -16.98
N GLY A 212 -3.86 18.77 -17.30
CA GLY A 212 -2.89 17.71 -17.55
C GLY A 212 -2.60 16.86 -16.31
N ALA A 213 -2.54 17.48 -15.12
CA ALA A 213 -2.40 16.76 -13.86
C ALA A 213 -3.56 15.82 -13.59
N ILE A 214 -4.80 16.32 -13.68
CA ILE A 214 -6.02 15.53 -13.54
C ILE A 214 -6.04 14.37 -14.56
N ALA A 215 -5.66 14.63 -15.82
CA ALA A 215 -5.60 13.58 -16.83
C ALA A 215 -4.58 12.48 -16.49
N ALA A 216 -3.43 12.83 -15.89
CA ALA A 216 -2.44 11.86 -15.43
C ALA A 216 -2.94 11.07 -14.21
N PHE A 217 -3.54 11.73 -13.22
CA PHE A 217 -4.10 11.04 -12.05
C PHE A 217 -5.28 10.13 -12.39
N ARG A 218 -6.10 10.46 -13.40
CA ARG A 218 -7.11 9.52 -13.93
C ARG A 218 -6.50 8.26 -14.50
N ARG A 219 -5.38 8.37 -15.24
CA ARG A 219 -4.66 7.19 -15.72
C ARG A 219 -4.09 6.37 -14.58
N ALA A 220 -3.56 7.03 -13.54
CA ALA A 220 -3.07 6.34 -12.35
C ALA A 220 -4.19 5.55 -11.66
N ALA A 221 -5.36 6.16 -11.44
CA ALA A 221 -6.52 5.49 -10.87
C ALA A 221 -6.99 4.29 -11.73
N GLN A 222 -7.03 4.42 -13.05
CA GLN A 222 -7.38 3.30 -13.94
C GLN A 222 -6.40 2.12 -13.82
N LEU A 223 -5.09 2.39 -13.76
CA LEU A 223 -4.09 1.35 -13.58
C LEU A 223 -4.16 0.68 -12.20
N ASP A 224 -4.60 1.43 -11.20
CA ASP A 224 -4.86 0.98 -9.84
C ASP A 224 -6.07 0.02 -9.81
N ASP A 225 -7.17 0.39 -10.47
CA ASP A 225 -8.40 -0.43 -10.59
C ASP A 225 -8.19 -1.74 -11.34
N GLU A 226 -7.22 -1.78 -12.27
CA GLU A 226 -6.91 -2.97 -13.07
C GLU A 226 -6.01 -3.97 -12.33
N GLN A 227 -5.65 -3.70 -11.07
CA GLN A 227 -4.81 -4.60 -10.29
C GLN A 227 -5.54 -5.91 -9.97
N PHE A 228 -4.80 -7.03 -10.07
CA PHE A 228 -5.30 -8.31 -9.57
C PHE A 228 -5.38 -8.27 -8.04
N TYR A 229 -6.38 -8.97 -7.49
CA TYR A 229 -6.44 -9.21 -6.05
C TYR A 229 -5.12 -9.80 -5.55
N ASP A 230 -4.59 -9.22 -4.48
CA ASP A 230 -3.38 -9.67 -3.82
C ASP A 230 -3.37 -9.14 -2.39
N GLU A 231 -2.89 -9.93 -1.43
CA GLU A 231 -3.01 -9.61 -0.01
C GLU A 231 -1.64 -9.55 0.70
N PRO A 232 -1.35 -8.47 1.44
CA PRO A 232 -1.88 -7.12 1.17
C PRO A 232 -1.45 -6.66 -0.22
N GLU A 233 -2.14 -5.66 -0.73
CA GLU A 233 -1.94 -5.04 -2.04
C GLU A 233 -0.51 -4.46 -2.15
N PRO A 234 0.07 -4.39 -3.37
CA PRO A 234 1.48 -4.05 -3.54
C PRO A 234 1.84 -2.59 -3.20
N ILE A 235 0.86 -1.69 -3.09
CA ILE A 235 1.07 -0.26 -2.80
C ILE A 235 0.21 0.20 -1.62
N PRO A 236 0.77 0.86 -0.59
CA PRO A 236 0.04 1.21 0.63
C PRO A 236 -0.71 2.55 0.51
N TYR A 237 -1.32 2.82 -0.63
CA TYR A 237 -2.09 4.02 -0.92
C TYR A 237 -2.98 3.81 -2.16
N ALA A 238 -4.12 4.50 -2.20
CA ALA A 238 -4.96 4.57 -3.39
C ALA A 238 -4.62 5.77 -4.29
N ALA A 239 -4.45 5.54 -5.59
CA ALA A 239 -4.18 6.57 -6.58
C ALA A 239 -5.32 7.60 -6.68
N ARG A 240 -6.56 7.20 -6.38
CA ARG A 240 -7.72 8.11 -6.35
C ARG A 240 -7.58 9.23 -5.34
N HIS A 241 -6.78 9.07 -4.29
CA HIS A 241 -6.49 10.18 -3.37
C HIS A 241 -5.87 11.38 -4.07
N TRP A 242 -4.96 11.15 -5.04
CA TRP A 242 -4.36 12.20 -5.85
C TRP A 242 -5.36 12.84 -6.79
N LEU A 243 -6.16 12.01 -7.47
CA LEU A 243 -7.18 12.48 -8.40
C LEU A 243 -8.23 13.35 -7.70
N GLY A 244 -8.78 12.86 -6.59
CA GLY A 244 -9.75 13.59 -5.78
C GLY A 244 -9.20 14.91 -5.28
N ALA A 245 -7.95 14.94 -4.78
CA ALA A 245 -7.31 16.17 -4.33
C ALA A 245 -7.12 17.19 -5.47
N ALA A 246 -6.67 16.75 -6.63
CA ALA A 246 -6.50 17.61 -7.81
C ALA A 246 -7.84 18.17 -8.31
N LEU A 247 -8.90 17.35 -8.32
CA LEU A 247 -10.26 17.79 -8.67
C LEU A 247 -10.81 18.80 -7.66
N MET A 248 -10.56 18.61 -6.37
CA MET A 248 -10.94 19.56 -5.32
C MET A 248 -10.25 20.91 -5.51
N GLU A 249 -8.95 20.95 -5.77
CA GLU A 249 -8.21 22.19 -6.02
C GLU A 249 -8.72 22.91 -7.28
N ALA A 250 -9.08 22.16 -8.32
CA ALA A 250 -9.66 22.71 -9.54
C ALA A 250 -11.13 23.17 -9.40
N GLY A 251 -11.74 23.07 -8.20
CA GLY A 251 -13.13 23.42 -7.95
C GLY A 251 -14.15 22.42 -8.54
N ARG A 252 -13.70 21.24 -8.97
CA ARG A 252 -14.53 20.17 -9.58
C ARG A 252 -15.07 19.22 -8.50
N HIS A 253 -15.69 19.79 -7.47
CA HIS A 253 -16.07 19.08 -6.24
C HIS A 253 -16.99 17.87 -6.47
N ALA A 254 -17.92 17.95 -7.43
CA ALA A 254 -18.82 16.84 -7.75
C ALA A 254 -18.07 15.64 -8.36
N GLU A 255 -17.03 15.89 -9.16
CA GLU A 255 -16.19 14.83 -9.69
C GLU A 255 -15.31 14.24 -8.59
N ALA A 256 -14.74 15.08 -7.71
CA ALA A 256 -13.95 14.60 -6.57
C ALA A 256 -14.79 13.71 -5.64
N GLU A 257 -16.03 14.10 -5.33
CA GLU A 257 -16.95 13.28 -4.54
C GLU A 257 -17.19 11.92 -5.21
N GLN A 258 -17.41 11.90 -6.53
CA GLN A 258 -17.61 10.65 -7.26
C GLN A 258 -16.40 9.71 -7.14
N GLU A 259 -15.18 10.24 -7.28
CA GLU A 259 -13.96 9.43 -7.15
C GLU A 259 -13.82 8.83 -5.74
N TYR A 260 -14.11 9.60 -4.69
CA TYR A 260 -14.08 9.07 -3.32
C TYR A 260 -15.21 8.08 -3.04
N ARG A 261 -16.36 8.19 -3.72
CA ARG A 261 -17.45 7.21 -3.60
C ARG A 261 -17.08 5.87 -4.22
N VAL A 262 -16.37 5.87 -5.35
CA VAL A 262 -15.90 4.63 -5.99
C VAL A 262 -14.96 3.87 -5.05
N GLU A 263 -14.05 4.58 -4.37
CA GLU A 263 -13.16 3.97 -3.37
C GLU A 263 -13.92 3.24 -2.24
N LEU A 264 -15.09 3.77 -1.84
CA LEU A 264 -15.92 3.17 -0.80
C LEU A 264 -16.72 1.95 -1.29
N GLU A 265 -16.76 1.68 -2.60
CA GLU A 265 -17.35 0.45 -3.13
C GLU A 265 -16.49 -0.76 -2.76
N ASP A 266 -15.17 -0.62 -2.86
CA ASP A 266 -14.20 -1.64 -2.48
C ASP A 266 -14.00 -1.69 -0.96
N HIS A 267 -13.89 -0.53 -0.31
CA HIS A 267 -13.64 -0.42 1.14
C HIS A 267 -14.79 0.29 1.89
N PRO A 268 -15.96 -0.36 2.08
CA PRO A 268 -17.19 0.27 2.57
C PRO A 268 -17.13 0.84 4.00
N HIS A 269 -16.13 0.47 4.79
CA HIS A 269 -15.93 1.00 6.15
C HIS A 269 -14.75 1.99 6.27
N ASN A 270 -14.19 2.44 5.15
CA ASN A 270 -13.15 3.48 5.11
C ASN A 270 -13.74 4.88 5.36
N VAL A 271 -14.22 5.14 6.59
CA VAL A 271 -14.96 6.35 7.00
C VAL A 271 -14.32 7.14 8.14
#